data_AF-A0A321LPQ8-F1
#
_entry.id   AF-A0A321LPQ8-F1
#
_cell.length_a   1.000
_cell.length_b   1.000
_cell.length_c   1.000
_cell.angle_alpha   90.00
_cell.angle_beta   90.00
_cell.angle_gamma   90.00
#
_symmetry.space_group_name_H-M   'P 1'
#
loop_
_entity.id
_entity.type
_entity.pdbx_description
1 polymer ?
#
loop_
_entity_poly.entity_id
_entity_poly.type
_entity_poly.pdbx_seq_one_letter_code
_entity_poly.pdbx_strand_id
1 'polypeptide(L)'
;MRRGLSRLASGIGGRIRVRCGTVTLQLDLASAQERHLFLGLSEREVIALTRTFLRAGDTAVDIGSNIGFHTAVMANLAGASGRVYSFEPNPDLRTRLDYIVDHNPLKNIEVIQAAVSDTGGEALLQVSSLSGLSSLLTNWNPETTIRSERVPAVTLDGFLEVRGVDSIAVVKIDVEGHEAAVFKGARSTLERRAVKVFVFELTPPSHPAYSRRRTDEMLASLESCGYSLVNLAQNKGRRKARNRAIDRRSILDEPERLAPGYNIAAIRGGDHER
;
A
#
# COMPACT_ATOMS: atom_id res chain seq x y z
N MET A 1 -21.71 -11.86 16.33
CA MET A 1 -20.61 -12.84 16.30
C MET A 1 -19.21 -12.22 16.08
N ARG A 2 -18.96 -11.39 15.05
CA ARG A 2 -17.59 -10.93 14.71
C ARG A 2 -16.86 -10.07 15.76
N ARG A 3 -17.57 -9.23 16.53
CA ARG A 3 -16.97 -8.42 17.62
C ARG A 3 -16.47 -9.27 18.80
N GLY A 4 -17.02 -10.47 19.01
CA GLY A 4 -16.61 -11.38 20.09
C GLY A 4 -15.25 -12.04 19.82
N LEU A 5 -14.99 -12.44 18.58
CA LEU A 5 -13.72 -13.05 18.16
C LEU A 5 -12.53 -12.07 18.26
N SER A 6 -12.73 -10.78 17.94
CA SER A 6 -11.69 -9.76 18.09
C SER A 6 -11.28 -9.54 19.55
N ARG A 7 -12.22 -9.61 20.50
CA ARG A 7 -11.95 -9.53 21.96
C ARG A 7 -11.27 -10.79 22.51
N LEU A 8 -11.55 -11.96 21.96
CA LEU A 8 -10.86 -13.21 22.33
C LEU A 8 -9.41 -13.22 21.86
N ALA A 9 -9.14 -12.65 20.68
CA ALA A 9 -7.80 -12.55 20.11
C ALA A 9 -6.88 -11.56 20.85
N SER A 10 -7.41 -10.50 21.48
CA SER A 10 -6.61 -9.49 22.18
C SER A 10 -5.95 -9.98 23.48
N GLY A 11 -6.31 -11.17 23.98
CA GLY A 11 -5.68 -11.79 25.14
C GLY A 11 -4.49 -12.71 24.79
N ILE A 12 -4.22 -12.94 23.51
CA ILE A 12 -3.09 -13.76 23.07
C ILE A 12 -1.85 -12.87 23.06
N GLY A 13 -0.98 -13.05 24.07
CA GLY A 13 0.31 -12.37 24.12
C GLY A 13 1.27 -12.90 23.06
N GLY A 14 2.08 -12.00 22.49
CA GLY A 14 3.12 -12.33 21.53
C GLY A 14 2.65 -12.40 20.07
N ARG A 15 3.62 -12.57 19.17
CA ARG A 15 3.37 -12.68 17.72
C ARG A 15 3.02 -14.11 17.36
N ILE A 16 1.95 -14.28 16.59
CA ILE A 16 1.56 -15.56 16.02
C ILE A 16 2.06 -15.69 14.60
N ARG A 17 2.38 -16.93 14.20
CA ARG A 17 2.74 -17.25 12.82
C ARG A 17 1.48 -17.47 11.99
N VAL A 18 1.39 -16.80 10.85
CA VAL A 18 0.26 -16.88 9.92
C VAL A 18 0.78 -17.23 8.53
N ARG A 19 -0.01 -17.98 7.76
CA ARG A 19 0.31 -18.29 6.35
C ARG A 19 -0.61 -17.52 5.42
N CYS A 20 -0.02 -16.76 4.50
CA CYS A 20 -0.66 -16.21 3.33
C CYS A 20 -0.28 -17.06 2.12
N GLY A 21 -1.06 -18.11 1.86
CA GLY A 21 -0.70 -19.13 0.89
C GLY A 21 0.58 -19.86 1.30
N THR A 22 1.62 -19.75 0.46
CA THR A 22 2.95 -20.35 0.70
C THR A 22 3.84 -19.48 1.59
N VAL A 23 3.54 -18.18 1.73
CA VAL A 23 4.33 -17.24 2.52
C VAL A 23 3.88 -17.25 3.98
N THR A 24 4.83 -17.27 4.88
CA THR A 24 4.69 -17.24 6.33
C THR A 24 5.12 -15.89 6.85
N LEU A 25 4.28 -15.26 7.67
CA LEU A 25 4.57 -14.00 8.34
C LEU A 25 4.15 -14.06 9.81
N GLN A 26 4.50 -13.03 10.57
CA GLN A 26 4.07 -12.86 11.96
C GLN A 26 3.02 -11.78 12.06
N LEU A 27 1.99 -12.01 12.88
CA LEU A 27 1.01 -11.00 13.29
C LEU A 27 0.99 -10.87 14.82
N ASP A 28 0.93 -9.63 15.32
CA ASP A 28 0.75 -9.29 16.72
C ASP A 28 -0.73 -9.01 16.99
N LEU A 29 -1.39 -9.94 17.69
CA LEU A 29 -2.82 -9.80 17.99
C LEU A 29 -3.11 -8.78 19.10
N ALA A 30 -2.11 -8.16 19.72
CA ALA A 30 -2.32 -6.97 20.54
C ALA A 30 -2.61 -5.72 19.68
N SER A 31 -2.09 -5.68 18.44
CA SER A 31 -2.38 -4.62 17.48
C SER A 31 -3.78 -4.77 16.87
N ALA A 32 -4.60 -3.72 16.96
CA ALA A 32 -5.95 -3.72 16.38
C ALA A 32 -5.93 -3.87 14.85
N GLN A 33 -4.95 -3.26 14.18
CA GLN A 33 -4.78 -3.34 12.73
C GLN A 33 -4.45 -4.79 12.33
N GLU A 34 -3.48 -5.41 13.01
CA GLU A 34 -3.06 -6.77 12.70
C GLU A 34 -4.13 -7.82 13.06
N ARG A 35 -4.93 -7.59 14.12
CA ARG A 35 -6.13 -8.40 14.38
C ARG A 35 -7.14 -8.33 13.25
N HIS A 36 -7.37 -7.15 12.67
CA HIS A 36 -8.28 -7.03 11.54
C HIS A 36 -7.76 -7.76 10.30
N LEU A 37 -6.46 -7.73 10.05
CA LEU A 37 -5.82 -8.55 9.01
C LEU A 37 -6.04 -10.05 9.28
N PHE A 38 -5.74 -10.51 10.51
CA PHE A 38 -5.88 -11.91 10.91
C PHE A 38 -7.31 -12.44 10.72
N LEU A 39 -8.31 -11.64 11.09
CA LEU A 39 -9.73 -12.00 10.98
C LEU A 39 -10.29 -11.77 9.57
N GLY A 40 -9.48 -11.28 8.62
CA GLY A 40 -9.92 -10.92 7.27
C GLY A 40 -11.01 -9.84 7.26
N LEU A 41 -10.93 -8.89 8.19
CA LEU A 41 -11.89 -7.80 8.35
C LEU A 41 -11.47 -6.51 7.62
N SER A 42 -10.22 -6.42 7.18
CA SER A 42 -9.65 -5.30 6.40
C SER A 42 -9.02 -5.81 5.09
N GLU A 43 -8.61 -4.86 4.22
CA GLU A 43 -7.82 -5.10 3.00
C GLU A 43 -8.46 -5.97 1.91
N ARG A 44 -9.74 -6.33 2.03
CA ARG A 44 -10.39 -7.30 1.13
C ARG A 44 -10.35 -6.85 -0.33
N GLU A 45 -10.69 -5.59 -0.56
CA GLU A 45 -10.77 -4.99 -1.88
C GLU A 45 -9.38 -4.86 -2.52
N VAL A 46 -8.38 -4.47 -1.73
CA VAL A 46 -6.97 -4.40 -2.14
C VAL A 46 -6.43 -5.79 -2.51
N ILE A 47 -6.69 -6.80 -1.69
CA ILE A 47 -6.28 -8.19 -1.95
C ILE A 47 -6.98 -8.73 -3.20
N ALA A 48 -8.28 -8.49 -3.35
CA ALA A 48 -9.05 -8.93 -4.51
C ALA A 48 -8.50 -8.34 -5.81
N LEU A 49 -8.23 -7.03 -5.80
CA LEU A 49 -7.63 -6.35 -6.94
C LEU A 49 -6.23 -6.89 -7.26
N THR A 50 -5.40 -7.08 -6.23
CA THR A 50 -4.06 -7.66 -6.39
C THR A 50 -4.15 -9.05 -7.04
N ARG A 51 -5.09 -9.91 -6.62
CA ARG A 51 -5.31 -11.24 -7.21
C ARG A 51 -5.79 -11.20 -8.66
N THR A 52 -6.53 -10.16 -9.04
CA THR A 52 -7.00 -9.98 -10.42
C THR A 52 -5.84 -9.67 -11.36
N PHE A 53 -4.92 -8.80 -10.95
CA PHE A 53 -3.90 -8.25 -11.85
C PHE A 53 -2.52 -8.88 -11.73
N LEU A 54 -2.18 -9.46 -10.57
CA LEU A 54 -0.87 -10.07 -10.33
C LEU A 54 -0.89 -11.56 -10.69
N ARG A 55 -0.05 -11.97 -11.64
CA ARG A 55 0.13 -13.36 -12.07
C ARG A 55 1.52 -13.87 -11.72
N ALA A 56 1.70 -15.19 -11.79
CA ALA A 56 3.00 -15.80 -11.59
C ALA A 56 4.01 -15.29 -12.64
N GLY A 57 5.21 -14.90 -12.21
CA GLY A 57 6.24 -14.29 -13.07
C GLY A 57 6.18 -12.76 -13.15
N ASP A 58 5.11 -12.11 -12.70
CA ASP A 58 5.00 -10.65 -12.72
C ASP A 58 5.88 -9.98 -11.65
N THR A 59 6.15 -8.69 -11.86
CA THR A 59 6.72 -7.79 -10.86
C THR A 59 5.62 -7.04 -10.10
N ALA A 60 5.77 -6.90 -8.79
CA ALA A 60 4.95 -6.06 -7.93
C ALA A 60 5.80 -5.16 -7.03
N VAL A 61 5.22 -4.05 -6.57
CA VAL A 61 5.85 -3.12 -5.63
C VAL A 61 4.89 -2.81 -4.48
N ASP A 62 5.39 -2.89 -3.25
CA ASP A 62 4.68 -2.56 -2.02
C ASP A 62 5.38 -1.36 -1.36
N ILE A 63 4.79 -0.16 -1.50
CA ILE A 63 5.31 1.10 -0.96
C ILE A 63 4.61 1.42 0.37
N GLY A 64 5.40 1.51 1.44
CA GLY A 64 4.89 1.58 2.81
C GLY A 64 4.37 0.22 3.25
N SER A 65 5.24 -0.79 3.19
CA SER A 65 4.87 -2.20 3.39
C SER A 65 4.56 -2.56 4.84
N ASN A 66 4.92 -1.71 5.81
CA ASN A 66 4.69 -1.87 7.24
C ASN A 66 5.22 -3.24 7.74
N ILE A 67 4.34 -4.11 8.24
CA ILE A 67 4.68 -5.47 8.69
C ILE A 67 4.83 -6.49 7.55
N GLY A 68 4.70 -6.08 6.29
CA GLY A 68 4.86 -6.93 5.10
C GLY A 68 3.67 -7.81 4.76
N PHE A 69 2.45 -7.48 5.23
CA PHE A 69 1.26 -8.28 4.92
C PHE A 69 0.97 -8.31 3.41
N HIS A 70 0.96 -7.16 2.75
CA HIS A 70 0.73 -7.06 1.31
C HIS A 70 1.91 -7.60 0.50
N THR A 71 3.15 -7.34 0.95
CA THR A 71 4.35 -8.00 0.42
C THR A 71 4.21 -9.53 0.40
N ALA A 72 3.72 -10.14 1.49
CA ALA A 72 3.49 -11.59 1.54
C ALA A 72 2.40 -12.06 0.57
N VAL A 73 1.28 -11.31 0.45
CA VAL A 73 0.22 -11.60 -0.54
C VAL A 73 0.80 -11.56 -1.96
N MET A 74 1.52 -10.49 -2.29
CA MET A 74 2.11 -10.28 -3.62
C MET A 74 3.16 -11.35 -3.94
N ALA A 75 4.05 -11.66 -3.00
CA ALA A 75 5.10 -12.66 -3.20
C ALA A 75 4.54 -14.06 -3.45
N ASN A 76 3.46 -14.42 -2.76
CA ASN A 76 2.76 -15.67 -3.00
C ASN A 76 2.14 -15.73 -4.41
N LEU A 77 1.53 -14.63 -4.87
CA LEU A 77 0.86 -14.57 -6.18
C LEU A 77 1.85 -14.50 -7.35
N ALA A 78 2.90 -13.70 -7.21
CA ALA A 78 3.97 -13.56 -8.20
C ALA A 78 4.79 -14.86 -8.34
N GLY A 79 4.83 -15.69 -7.29
CA GLY A 79 5.51 -16.97 -7.31
C GLY A 79 7.04 -16.86 -7.49
N ALA A 80 7.72 -18.00 -7.56
CA ALA A 80 9.18 -18.05 -7.55
C ALA A 80 9.85 -17.38 -8.77
N SER A 81 9.15 -17.25 -9.90
CA SER A 81 9.64 -16.59 -11.10
C SER A 81 9.33 -15.10 -11.17
N GLY A 82 8.49 -14.58 -10.27
CA GLY A 82 8.16 -13.16 -10.20
C GLY A 82 9.12 -12.37 -9.30
N ARG A 83 8.77 -11.11 -9.04
CA ARG A 83 9.56 -10.24 -8.17
C ARG A 83 8.67 -9.27 -7.37
N VAL A 84 9.01 -9.04 -6.12
CA VAL A 84 8.34 -8.10 -5.22
C VAL A 84 9.37 -7.18 -4.60
N TYR A 85 9.23 -5.89 -4.83
CA TYR A 85 10.03 -4.86 -4.16
C TYR A 85 9.21 -4.26 -3.01
N SER A 86 9.71 -4.39 -1.79
CA SER A 86 9.02 -4.01 -0.57
C SER A 86 9.73 -2.85 0.11
N PHE A 87 9.12 -1.67 0.10
CA PHE A 87 9.69 -0.45 0.69
C PHE A 87 9.10 -0.19 2.07
N GLU A 88 9.97 -0.06 3.08
CA GLU A 88 9.59 0.36 4.43
C GLU A 88 10.71 1.20 5.05
N PRO A 89 10.50 2.51 5.27
CA PRO A 89 11.52 3.36 5.85
C PRO A 89 11.73 3.14 7.36
N ASN A 90 10.73 2.68 8.11
CA ASN A 90 10.83 2.55 9.56
C ASN A 90 11.76 1.39 9.94
N PRO A 91 12.92 1.65 10.57
CA PRO A 91 13.87 0.60 10.96
C PRO A 91 13.28 -0.39 11.96
N ASP A 92 12.31 0.00 12.78
CA ASP A 92 11.68 -0.89 13.77
C ASP A 92 10.90 -2.03 13.09
N LEU A 93 10.40 -1.77 11.88
CA LEU A 93 9.65 -2.72 11.08
C LEU A 93 10.52 -3.61 10.20
N ARG A 94 11.80 -3.26 10.04
CA ARG A 94 12.74 -4.05 9.24
C ARG A 94 12.79 -5.52 9.68
N THR A 95 12.82 -5.76 10.98
CA THR A 95 12.83 -7.13 11.55
C THR A 95 11.60 -7.96 11.17
N ARG A 96 10.44 -7.31 10.94
CA ARG A 96 9.20 -7.98 10.49
C ARG A 96 9.34 -8.46 9.04
N LEU A 97 9.96 -7.64 8.19
CA LEU A 97 10.19 -7.95 6.78
C LEU A 97 11.31 -8.98 6.59
N ASP A 98 12.41 -8.85 7.32
CA ASP A 98 13.50 -9.85 7.31
C ASP A 98 12.99 -11.23 7.74
N TYR A 99 12.09 -11.29 8.74
CA TYR A 99 11.44 -12.55 9.11
C TYR A 99 10.74 -13.22 7.91
N ILE A 100 10.07 -12.45 7.04
CA ILE A 100 9.41 -12.99 5.84
C ILE A 100 10.46 -13.53 4.87
N VAL A 101 11.56 -12.80 4.64
CA VAL A 101 12.63 -13.22 3.71
C VAL A 101 13.34 -14.48 4.22
N ASP A 102 13.61 -14.56 5.52
CA ASP A 102 14.41 -15.63 6.12
C ASP A 102 13.61 -16.93 6.34
N HIS A 103 12.31 -16.82 6.63
CA HIS A 103 11.48 -17.98 6.99
C HIS A 103 10.65 -18.52 5.82
N ASN A 104 10.86 -18.02 4.61
CA ASN A 104 10.18 -18.50 3.42
C ASN A 104 11.18 -18.95 2.35
N PRO A 105 10.88 -20.03 1.62
CA PRO A 105 11.76 -20.53 0.56
C PRO A 105 11.80 -19.59 -0.66
N LEU A 106 10.89 -18.61 -0.73
CA LEU A 106 10.76 -17.71 -1.86
C LEU A 106 11.89 -16.67 -1.85
N LYS A 107 12.61 -16.58 -2.96
CA LYS A 107 13.69 -15.60 -3.20
C LYS A 107 13.25 -14.44 -4.08
N ASN A 108 11.94 -14.25 -4.21
CA ASN A 108 11.33 -13.23 -5.07
C ASN A 108 11.07 -11.90 -4.34
N ILE A 109 11.42 -11.77 -3.06
CA ILE A 109 11.24 -10.54 -2.28
C ILE A 109 12.58 -9.83 -2.13
N GLU A 110 12.61 -8.55 -2.47
CA GLU A 110 13.68 -7.62 -2.09
C GLU A 110 13.11 -6.57 -1.14
N VAL A 111 13.69 -6.47 0.06
CA VAL A 111 13.30 -5.49 1.08
C VAL A 111 14.22 -4.28 0.95
N ILE A 112 13.62 -3.09 0.80
CA ILE A 112 14.32 -1.82 0.65
C ILE A 112 13.94 -0.93 1.83
N GLN A 113 14.93 -0.66 2.69
CA GLN A 113 14.76 0.23 3.83
C GLN A 113 14.93 1.69 3.41
N ALA A 114 13.97 2.19 2.64
CA ALA A 114 13.91 3.56 2.16
C ALA A 114 12.47 4.01 1.98
N ALA A 115 12.22 5.30 2.13
CA ALA A 115 10.96 5.91 1.72
C ALA A 115 10.96 6.13 0.21
N VAL A 116 9.78 6.02 -0.42
CA VAL A 116 9.60 6.49 -1.80
C VAL A 116 9.02 7.90 -1.75
N SER A 117 9.62 8.82 -2.50
CA SER A 117 9.29 10.25 -2.50
C SER A 117 9.49 10.86 -3.89
N ASP A 118 9.31 12.18 -4.00
CA ASP A 118 9.54 12.95 -5.22
C ASP A 118 11.02 13.25 -5.49
N THR A 119 11.88 12.99 -4.50
CA THR A 119 13.33 13.21 -4.56
C THR A 119 14.07 12.11 -3.79
N GLY A 120 15.30 11.82 -4.21
CA GLY A 120 16.20 10.92 -3.48
C GLY A 120 17.04 11.67 -2.43
N GLY A 121 17.68 10.91 -1.53
CA GLY A 121 18.55 11.45 -0.47
C GLY A 121 18.08 11.00 0.90
N GLU A 122 17.85 11.95 1.80
CA GLU A 122 17.27 11.68 3.12
C GLU A 122 15.92 12.37 3.27
N ALA A 123 15.00 11.71 3.96
CA ALA A 123 13.73 12.28 4.38
C ALA A 123 13.57 12.17 5.90
N LEU A 124 12.75 13.05 6.48
CA LEU A 124 12.43 13.01 7.91
C LEU A 124 11.16 12.21 8.12
N LEU A 125 11.28 11.01 8.70
CA LEU A 125 10.18 10.16 9.08
C LEU A 125 9.69 10.52 10.49
N GLN A 126 8.40 10.83 10.63
CA GLN A 126 7.73 10.89 11.93
C GLN A 126 7.24 9.50 12.31
N VAL A 127 7.96 8.85 13.22
CA VAL A 127 7.66 7.48 13.65
C VAL A 127 6.54 7.51 14.69
N SER A 128 5.47 6.77 14.41
CA SER A 128 4.34 6.62 15.32
C SER A 128 4.53 5.40 16.24
N SER A 129 3.98 5.48 17.45
CA SER A 129 3.78 4.34 18.35
C SER A 129 2.83 3.28 17.76
N LEU A 130 2.04 3.64 16.76
CA LEU A 130 1.21 2.74 15.98
C LEU A 130 1.88 2.51 14.62
N SER A 131 2.39 1.30 14.37
CA SER A 131 3.35 1.06 13.28
C SER A 131 2.87 1.49 11.89
N GLY A 132 1.58 1.35 11.60
CA GLY A 132 0.98 1.75 10.32
C GLY A 132 0.67 3.23 10.17
N LEU A 133 1.05 4.09 11.11
CA LEU A 133 0.69 5.52 11.12
C LEU A 133 1.91 6.45 11.01
N SER A 134 3.09 5.90 10.68
CA SER A 134 4.30 6.70 10.47
C SER A 134 4.24 7.42 9.12
N SER A 135 4.69 8.66 9.06
CA SER A 135 4.57 9.50 7.86
C SER A 135 5.80 10.38 7.64
N LEU A 136 6.05 10.73 6.38
CA LEU A 136 7.00 11.78 6.01
C LEU A 136 6.40 13.19 6.11
N LEU A 137 5.08 13.32 6.24
CA LEU A 137 4.43 14.60 6.44
C LEU A 137 4.55 15.04 7.90
N THR A 138 5.03 16.27 8.09
CA THR A 138 5.15 16.86 9.42
C THR A 138 3.76 17.09 10.02
N ASN A 139 3.60 16.69 11.29
CA ASN A 139 2.36 16.75 12.06
C ASN A 139 1.22 15.96 11.45
N TRP A 140 1.54 14.83 10.81
CA TRP A 140 0.53 13.90 10.31
C TRP A 140 -0.28 13.28 11.45
N ASN A 141 0.37 12.55 12.35
CA ASN A 141 -0.29 11.90 13.51
C ASN A 141 0.34 12.36 14.84
N PRO A 142 0.29 13.66 15.19
CA PRO A 142 1.07 14.24 16.27
C PRO A 142 0.82 13.60 17.64
N GLU A 143 -0.40 13.10 17.88
CA GLU A 143 -0.77 12.43 19.13
C GLU A 143 -0.07 11.08 19.34
N THR A 144 0.38 10.45 18.27
CA THR A 144 1.01 9.12 18.31
C THR A 144 2.47 9.13 17.89
N THR A 145 2.97 10.25 17.33
CA THR A 145 4.37 10.45 16.96
C THR A 145 5.24 10.40 18.21
N ILE A 146 6.16 9.44 18.25
CA ILE A 146 7.06 9.23 19.39
C ILE A 146 8.49 9.71 19.13
N ARG A 147 8.90 9.79 17.86
CA ARG A 147 10.20 10.34 17.45
C ARG A 147 10.19 10.80 16.00
N SER A 148 11.23 11.53 15.61
CA SER A 148 11.54 11.81 14.21
C SER A 148 12.91 11.25 13.86
N GLU A 149 13.04 10.65 12.69
CA GLU A 149 14.23 9.91 12.28
C GLU A 149 14.57 10.21 10.82
N ARG A 150 15.87 10.37 10.51
CA ARG A 150 16.33 10.53 9.13
C ARG A 150 16.43 9.16 8.49
N VAL A 151 15.78 8.98 7.36
CA VAL A 151 15.74 7.72 6.61
C VAL A 151 16.15 7.95 5.16
N PRO A 152 16.76 6.95 4.49
CA PRO A 152 16.99 7.04 3.05
C PRO A 152 15.68 7.26 2.29
N ALA A 153 15.76 8.04 1.22
CA ALA A 153 14.66 8.28 0.31
C ALA A 153 15.10 8.05 -1.14
N VAL A 154 14.18 7.51 -1.95
CA VAL A 154 14.37 7.26 -3.38
C VAL A 154 13.14 7.72 -4.16
N THR A 155 13.32 7.99 -5.45
CA THR A 155 12.19 8.11 -6.38
C THR A 155 11.85 6.73 -6.94
N LEU A 156 10.57 6.50 -7.28
CA LEU A 156 10.20 5.25 -7.93
C LEU A 156 10.90 5.12 -9.30
N ASP A 157 10.93 6.20 -10.07
CA ASP A 157 11.59 6.22 -11.38
C ASP A 157 13.08 5.82 -11.28
N GLY A 158 13.83 6.45 -10.35
CA GLY A 158 15.26 6.18 -10.18
C GLY A 158 15.52 4.76 -9.69
N PHE A 159 14.67 4.23 -8.81
CA PHE A 159 14.78 2.85 -8.37
C PHE A 159 14.56 1.85 -9.51
N LEU A 160 13.50 2.04 -10.31
CA LEU A 160 13.16 1.14 -11.41
C LEU A 160 14.20 1.17 -12.53
N GLU A 161 14.77 2.34 -12.82
CA GLU A 161 15.89 2.50 -13.76
C GLU A 161 17.11 1.67 -13.32
N VAL A 162 17.54 1.82 -12.06
CA VAL A 162 18.69 1.08 -11.52
C VAL A 162 18.44 -0.43 -11.51
N ARG A 163 17.19 -0.88 -11.33
CA ARG A 163 16.81 -2.29 -11.33
C ARG A 163 16.50 -2.85 -12.73
N GLY A 164 16.44 -2.01 -13.76
CA GLY A 164 16.06 -2.43 -15.12
C GLY A 164 14.64 -3.00 -15.19
N VAL A 165 13.69 -2.38 -14.49
CA VAL A 165 12.29 -2.83 -14.41
C VAL A 165 11.40 -1.97 -15.30
N ASP A 166 10.95 -2.55 -16.41
CA ASP A 166 10.16 -1.84 -17.42
C ASP A 166 8.65 -2.04 -17.28
N SER A 167 8.21 -3.06 -16.53
CA SER A 167 6.78 -3.34 -16.33
C SER A 167 6.48 -3.89 -14.93
N ILE A 168 5.36 -3.44 -14.38
CA ILE A 168 4.88 -3.79 -13.04
C ILE A 168 3.39 -4.08 -13.12
N ALA A 169 2.97 -5.23 -12.59
CA ALA A 169 1.56 -5.59 -12.58
C ALA A 169 0.78 -4.80 -11.52
N VAL A 170 1.34 -4.68 -10.30
CA VAL A 170 0.67 -4.01 -9.19
C VAL A 170 1.68 -3.18 -8.40
N VAL A 171 1.32 -1.92 -8.14
CA VAL A 171 1.98 -1.06 -7.14
C VAL A 171 0.98 -0.71 -6.06
N LYS A 172 1.23 -1.13 -4.82
CA LYS A 172 0.48 -0.64 -3.65
C LYS A 172 1.22 0.54 -3.04
N ILE A 173 0.49 1.59 -2.67
CA ILE A 173 1.02 2.77 -2.00
C ILE A 173 0.12 3.06 -0.80
N ASP A 174 0.65 2.91 0.40
CA ASP A 174 0.03 3.56 1.56
C ASP A 174 1.14 4.03 2.48
N VAL A 175 1.33 5.35 2.47
CA VAL A 175 2.49 6.06 3.01
C VAL A 175 2.01 7.23 3.88
N GLU A 176 0.78 7.11 4.38
CA GLU A 176 0.20 8.00 5.38
C GLU A 176 0.32 9.47 4.96
N GLY A 177 -0.23 9.82 3.80
CA GLY A 177 -0.30 11.20 3.31
C GLY A 177 0.78 11.62 2.33
N HIS A 178 1.80 10.80 2.14
CA HIS A 178 2.90 11.12 1.23
C HIS A 178 2.66 10.66 -0.23
N GLU A 179 1.44 10.23 -0.57
CA GLU A 179 1.13 9.59 -1.87
C GLU A 179 1.40 10.52 -3.05
N ALA A 180 1.04 11.80 -2.95
CA ALA A 180 1.27 12.76 -4.03
C ALA A 180 2.76 12.93 -4.36
N ALA A 181 3.64 12.84 -3.36
CA ALA A 181 5.08 12.90 -3.57
C ALA A 181 5.59 11.59 -4.21
N VAL A 182 5.09 10.43 -3.79
CA VAL A 182 5.38 9.14 -4.46
C VAL A 182 5.06 9.22 -5.95
N PHE A 183 3.87 9.69 -6.31
CA PHE A 183 3.48 9.82 -7.73
C PHE A 183 4.31 10.84 -8.49
N LYS A 184 4.70 11.95 -7.85
CA LYS A 184 5.61 12.93 -8.46
C LYS A 184 7.00 12.33 -8.74
N GLY A 185 7.48 11.44 -7.87
CA GLY A 185 8.71 10.65 -8.09
C GLY A 185 8.55 9.44 -9.01
N ALA A 186 7.35 9.21 -9.54
CA ALA A 186 7.02 8.15 -10.48
C ALA A 186 6.62 8.71 -11.87
N ARG A 187 6.97 9.96 -12.17
CA ARG A 187 6.47 10.66 -13.36
C ARG A 187 6.77 9.91 -14.66
N SER A 188 8.00 9.46 -14.86
CA SER A 188 8.38 8.72 -16.07
C SER A 188 7.70 7.34 -16.13
N THR A 189 7.52 6.70 -14.98
CA THR A 189 6.75 5.45 -14.84
C THR A 189 5.29 5.64 -15.26
N LEU A 190 4.67 6.76 -14.87
CA LEU A 190 3.31 7.12 -15.27
C LEU A 190 3.21 7.42 -16.77
N GLU A 191 4.08 8.28 -17.30
CA GLU A 191 4.10 8.68 -18.72
C GLU A 191 4.29 7.48 -19.65
N ARG A 192 5.14 6.51 -19.26
CA ARG A 192 5.38 5.26 -20.01
C ARG A 192 4.33 4.17 -19.74
N ARG A 193 3.39 4.39 -18.82
CA ARG A 193 2.35 3.41 -18.43
C ARG A 193 2.93 2.05 -17.99
N ALA A 194 4.07 2.09 -17.31
CA ALA A 194 4.79 0.88 -16.89
C ALA A 194 4.04 0.08 -15.80
N VAL A 195 3.09 0.70 -15.10
CA VAL A 195 2.32 0.06 -14.02
C VAL A 195 0.91 -0.24 -14.50
N LYS A 196 0.49 -1.50 -14.50
CA LYS A 196 -0.88 -1.88 -14.87
C LYS A 196 -1.89 -1.35 -13.86
N VAL A 197 -1.64 -1.54 -12.56
CA VAL A 197 -2.54 -1.08 -11.50
C VAL A 197 -1.78 -0.45 -10.34
N PHE A 198 -2.15 0.79 -10.01
CA PHE A 198 -1.88 1.39 -8.71
C PHE A 198 -3.03 1.14 -7.76
N VAL A 199 -2.72 0.82 -6.52
CA VAL A 199 -3.69 0.75 -5.42
C VAL A 199 -3.19 1.64 -4.30
N PHE A 200 -3.95 2.67 -3.94
CA PHE A 200 -3.48 3.61 -2.93
C PHE A 200 -4.58 4.15 -2.03
N GLU A 201 -4.18 4.49 -0.81
CA GLU A 201 -5.05 5.17 0.14
C GLU A 201 -5.04 6.67 -0.14
N LEU A 202 -6.23 7.26 -0.25
CA LEU A 202 -6.35 8.69 -0.43
C LEU A 202 -6.64 9.33 0.92
N THR A 203 -5.72 10.17 1.34
CA THR A 203 -5.88 11.04 2.49
C THR A 203 -7.18 11.85 2.41
N PRO A 204 -8.02 11.82 3.45
CA PRO A 204 -9.17 12.70 3.55
C PRO A 204 -8.73 14.18 3.43
N PRO A 205 -9.33 14.98 2.54
CA PRO A 205 -8.99 16.39 2.38
C PRO A 205 -9.18 17.25 3.63
N SER A 206 -9.85 16.71 4.66
CA SER A 206 -10.03 17.34 5.98
C SER A 206 -8.83 17.19 6.90
N HIS A 207 -7.84 16.35 6.56
CA HIS A 207 -6.66 16.16 7.40
C HIS A 207 -5.85 17.47 7.47
N PRO A 208 -5.53 18.02 8.66
CA PRO A 208 -4.95 19.36 8.80
C PRO A 208 -3.56 19.48 8.18
N ALA A 209 -2.80 18.39 8.13
CA ALA A 209 -1.48 18.34 7.51
C ALA A 209 -1.51 18.14 5.98
N TYR A 210 -2.70 18.03 5.36
CA TYR A 210 -2.85 17.73 3.94
C TYR A 210 -3.66 18.79 3.19
N SER A 211 -3.31 19.03 1.94
CA SER A 211 -4.01 20.00 1.10
C SER A 211 -4.83 19.29 0.04
N ARG A 212 -6.12 19.64 -0.05
CA ARG A 212 -7.01 19.20 -1.14
C ARG A 212 -6.41 19.44 -2.53
N ARG A 213 -5.66 20.53 -2.70
CA ARG A 213 -4.99 20.86 -3.97
C ARG A 213 -4.00 19.76 -4.39
N ARG A 214 -3.24 19.21 -3.45
CA ARG A 214 -2.28 18.12 -3.73
C ARG A 214 -2.98 16.87 -4.23
N THR A 215 -4.12 16.53 -3.62
CA THR A 215 -4.97 15.43 -4.11
C THR A 215 -5.44 15.67 -5.54
N ASP A 216 -6.02 16.84 -5.80
CA ASP A 216 -6.60 17.16 -7.11
C ASP A 216 -5.51 17.14 -8.21
N GLU A 217 -4.31 17.66 -7.93
CA GLU A 217 -3.17 17.64 -8.86
C GLU A 217 -2.65 16.22 -9.12
N MET A 218 -2.53 15.39 -8.08
CA MET A 218 -2.13 13.99 -8.21
C MET A 218 -3.11 13.18 -9.08
N LEU A 219 -4.41 13.33 -8.81
CA LEU A 219 -5.45 12.65 -9.58
C LEU A 219 -5.47 13.11 -11.05
N ALA A 220 -5.38 14.42 -11.29
CA ALA A 220 -5.29 14.96 -12.65
C ALA A 220 -4.04 14.47 -13.40
N SER A 221 -2.92 14.28 -12.70
CA SER A 221 -1.69 13.72 -13.30
C SER A 221 -1.86 12.25 -13.70
N LEU A 222 -2.59 11.46 -12.91
CA LEU A 222 -2.88 10.06 -13.25
C LEU A 222 -3.78 9.98 -14.50
N GLU A 223 -4.84 10.79 -14.53
CA GLU A 223 -5.76 10.85 -15.68
C GLU A 223 -5.06 11.32 -16.95
N SER A 224 -4.20 12.35 -16.87
CA SER A 224 -3.46 12.86 -18.03
C SER A 224 -2.46 11.83 -18.59
N CYS A 225 -1.96 10.93 -17.75
CA CYS A 225 -1.14 9.79 -18.17
C CYS A 225 -1.98 8.60 -18.70
N GLY A 226 -3.31 8.70 -18.69
CA GLY A 226 -4.23 7.68 -19.21
C GLY A 226 -4.62 6.60 -18.19
N TYR A 227 -4.46 6.86 -16.89
CA TYR A 227 -4.97 5.97 -15.85
C TYR A 227 -6.45 6.25 -15.57
N SER A 228 -7.25 5.19 -15.52
CA SER A 228 -8.65 5.27 -15.09
C SER A 228 -8.73 5.28 -13.56
N LEU A 229 -9.31 6.35 -12.98
CA LEU A 229 -9.53 6.46 -11.54
C LEU A 229 -10.75 5.63 -11.12
N VAL A 230 -10.58 4.75 -10.14
CA VAL A 230 -11.67 3.90 -9.61
C VAL A 230 -11.70 3.92 -8.10
N ASN A 231 -12.88 4.02 -7.49
CA ASN A 231 -13.03 3.96 -6.03
C ASN A 231 -13.28 2.53 -5.54
N LEU A 232 -12.53 2.09 -4.54
CA LEU A 232 -12.69 0.79 -3.88
C LEU A 232 -13.69 0.81 -2.71
N ALA A 233 -14.27 1.96 -2.36
CA ALA A 233 -15.15 2.10 -1.21
C ALA A 233 -16.34 1.12 -1.26
N GLN A 234 -16.62 0.52 -0.10
CA GLN A 234 -17.71 -0.41 0.10
C GLN A 234 -19.03 0.19 -0.33
N ASN A 235 -19.83 -0.62 -1.00
CA ASN A 235 -21.23 -0.40 -1.38
C ASN A 235 -22.14 -0.29 -0.12
N LYS A 236 -21.82 0.59 0.84
CA LYS A 236 -22.66 0.90 2.00
C LYS A 236 -23.61 2.03 1.66
N GLY A 237 -24.64 1.67 0.90
CA GLY A 237 -25.80 2.51 0.67
C GLY A 237 -25.60 3.59 -0.38
N ARG A 238 -26.60 3.68 -1.27
CA ARG A 238 -26.79 4.80 -2.21
C ARG A 238 -26.94 6.12 -1.45
N ARG A 239 -25.86 6.71 -0.94
CA ARG A 239 -25.83 8.12 -0.52
C ARG A 239 -24.98 8.90 -1.51
N LYS A 240 -25.66 9.85 -2.17
CA LYS A 240 -25.14 10.75 -3.21
C LYS A 240 -24.04 11.65 -2.64
N ALA A 241 -22.79 11.19 -2.60
CA ALA A 241 -21.65 12.11 -2.63
C ALA A 241 -21.56 12.73 -4.04
N ARG A 242 -21.09 13.98 -4.15
CA ARG A 242 -21.20 14.85 -5.34
C ARG A 242 -19.94 14.92 -6.23
N ASN A 243 -18.98 14.00 -6.13
CA ASN A 243 -17.80 14.01 -7.02
C ASN A 243 -18.08 13.27 -8.33
N ARG A 244 -17.99 14.01 -9.45
CA ARG A 244 -18.21 13.56 -10.84
C ARG A 244 -17.00 12.88 -11.49
N ALA A 245 -15.82 12.89 -10.87
CA ALA A 245 -14.54 12.49 -11.49
C ALA A 245 -14.06 11.05 -11.15
N ILE A 246 -14.87 10.24 -10.47
CA ILE A 246 -14.47 8.87 -10.12
C ILE A 246 -15.59 7.93 -10.57
N ASP A 247 -15.29 7.00 -11.46
CA ASP A 247 -16.26 5.97 -11.84
C ASP A 247 -16.53 5.10 -10.60
N ARG A 248 -17.81 5.00 -10.23
CA ARG A 248 -18.28 4.36 -8.99
C ARG A 248 -18.63 2.89 -9.18
N ARG A 249 -18.26 2.30 -10.31
CA ARG A 249 -18.52 0.89 -10.57
C ARG A 249 -17.62 0.04 -9.68
N SER A 250 -18.26 -0.81 -8.90
CA SER A 250 -17.62 -1.79 -8.02
C SER A 250 -16.71 -2.70 -8.85
N ILE A 251 -15.40 -2.54 -8.69
CA ILE A 251 -14.39 -3.45 -9.28
C ILE A 251 -14.63 -4.89 -8.81
N LEU A 252 -15.28 -5.08 -7.65
CA LEU A 252 -15.54 -6.37 -7.06
C LEU A 252 -16.58 -7.19 -7.82
N ASP A 253 -17.51 -6.53 -8.52
CA ASP A 253 -18.64 -7.21 -9.17
C ASP A 253 -18.28 -7.70 -10.58
N GLU A 254 -17.34 -7.02 -11.26
CA GLU A 254 -16.93 -7.36 -12.63
C GLU A 254 -15.44 -7.08 -12.91
N PRO A 255 -14.51 -7.75 -12.19
CA PRO A 255 -13.07 -7.53 -12.37
C PRO A 255 -12.59 -7.86 -13.81
N GLU A 256 -13.30 -8.74 -14.52
CA GLU A 256 -12.98 -9.12 -15.91
C GLU A 256 -13.37 -8.06 -16.95
N ARG A 257 -14.25 -7.11 -16.59
CA ARG A 257 -14.57 -5.94 -17.43
C ARG A 257 -13.49 -4.86 -17.38
N LEU A 258 -12.59 -4.92 -16.40
CA LEU A 258 -11.32 -4.21 -16.44
C LEU A 258 -10.39 -4.99 -17.38
N ALA A 259 -10.66 -4.86 -18.68
CA ALA A 259 -9.98 -5.62 -19.72
C ALA A 259 -8.44 -5.42 -19.65
N PRO A 260 -7.62 -6.36 -20.20
CA PRO A 260 -6.16 -6.31 -20.24
C PRO A 260 -5.49 -5.11 -20.94
N GLY A 261 -6.19 -4.00 -21.19
CA GLY A 261 -5.71 -2.82 -21.89
C GLY A 261 -5.82 -1.49 -21.13
N TYR A 262 -6.21 -1.50 -19.84
CA TYR A 262 -6.33 -0.27 -19.05
C TYR A 262 -5.27 -0.22 -17.94
N ASN A 263 -4.63 0.95 -17.82
CA ASN A 263 -3.88 1.33 -16.63
C ASN A 263 -4.87 1.88 -15.58
N ILE A 264 -4.86 1.37 -14.35
CA ILE A 264 -5.87 1.68 -13.33
C ILE A 264 -5.23 2.32 -12.12
N ALA A 265 -5.89 3.33 -11.56
CA ALA A 265 -5.57 3.95 -10.29
C ALA A 265 -6.74 3.71 -9.32
N ALA A 266 -6.62 2.67 -8.51
CA ALA A 266 -7.64 2.25 -7.56
C ALA A 266 -7.44 2.95 -6.21
N ILE A 267 -8.44 3.70 -5.80
CA ILE A 267 -8.43 4.57 -4.64
C ILE A 267 -9.21 3.92 -3.50
N ARG A 268 -8.56 3.73 -2.36
CA ARG A 268 -9.24 3.43 -1.10
C ARG A 268 -9.51 4.75 -0.37
N GLY A 269 -10.76 4.96 0.04
CA GLY A 269 -11.08 6.09 0.92
C GLY A 269 -10.48 5.83 2.31
N GLY A 270 -9.73 6.80 2.85
CA GLY A 270 -9.21 6.72 4.21
C GLY A 270 -10.35 6.70 5.22
N ASP A 271 -10.58 5.57 5.86
CA ASP A 271 -11.46 5.45 7.03
C ASP A 271 -10.69 5.95 8.25
N HIS A 272 -10.46 7.27 8.33
CA HIS A 272 -10.05 7.92 9.60
C HIS A 272 -11.28 8.25 10.46
N GLU A 273 -12.32 7.42 10.45
CA GLU A 273 -13.31 7.40 11.53
C GLU A 273 -12.76 6.51 12.66
N ARG A 274 -12.00 7.12 13.56
CA ARG A 274 -11.90 6.66 14.95
C ARG A 274 -12.33 7.78 15.88
#